data_AF-A0A8S0FYA5-F1
#
_entry.id   AF-A0A8S0FYA5-F1
#
_cell.length_a   1.000
_cell.length_b   1.000
_cell.length_c   1.000
_cell.angle_alpha   90.00
_cell.angle_beta   90.00
_cell.angle_gamma   90.00
#
_symmetry.space_group_name_H-M   'P 1'
#
loop_
_entity.id
_entity.type
_entity.pdbx_description
1 polymer ?
#
loop_
_entity_poly.entity_id
_entity_poly.type
_entity_poly.pdbx_seq_one_letter_code
_entity_poly.pdbx_strand_id
1 'polypeptide(L)'
;MNFPRQSPNCRLPAVAWARKNDFSISLPVDRLSFLLAVATLNGERLDGEMSEGELVDAFRHVSDAFEQTSETIGVRANNAINDMVRQRLLNRFTSEQAEGNAIYRLTPLGIGITDYYIRQREFSTLRLSMQLSIVAGELKRAADAAEEGGDEFHWHRNVYAPLKYSVAEIFDSIVVT
;
A
#
# COMPACT_ATOMS: atom_id res chain seq x y z
N MET A 1 12.43 -4.55 -12.09
CA MET A 1 12.96 -5.03 -10.79
C MET A 1 14.27 -5.76 -11.04
N ASN A 2 15.37 -5.25 -10.50
CA ASN A 2 16.71 -5.80 -10.73
C ASN A 2 17.03 -6.81 -9.62
N PHE A 3 16.91 -8.10 -9.89
CA PHE A 3 17.30 -9.14 -8.93
C PHE A 3 18.84 -9.19 -8.85
N PRO A 4 19.45 -9.00 -7.66
CA PRO A 4 20.89 -9.12 -7.52
C PRO A 4 21.30 -10.57 -7.83
N ARG A 5 22.19 -10.76 -8.80
CA ARG A 5 22.75 -12.07 -9.17
C ARG A 5 23.40 -12.70 -7.93
N GLN A 6 22.73 -13.67 -7.29
CA GLN A 6 23.33 -14.51 -6.25
C GLN A 6 23.18 -16.00 -6.57
N SER A 7 24.33 -16.67 -6.52
CA SER A 7 24.65 -18.09 -6.63
C SER A 7 23.99 -18.94 -7.74
N PRO A 8 24.78 -19.59 -8.62
CA PRO A 8 24.28 -20.44 -9.71
C PRO A 8 23.52 -21.71 -9.26
N ASN A 9 23.39 -21.96 -7.94
CA ASN A 9 22.77 -23.16 -7.37
C ASN A 9 21.38 -22.95 -6.74
N CYS A 10 20.80 -21.74 -6.76
CA CYS A 10 19.47 -21.52 -6.17
C CYS A 10 18.36 -21.64 -7.22
N ARG A 11 17.62 -22.77 -7.21
CA ARG A 11 16.50 -23.03 -8.15
C ARG A 11 15.32 -22.04 -8.00
N LEU A 12 15.23 -21.30 -6.89
CA LEU A 12 14.19 -20.31 -6.63
C LEU A 12 14.83 -19.03 -6.03
N PRO A 13 15.39 -18.13 -6.86
CA PRO A 13 16.13 -16.96 -6.38
C PRO A 13 15.27 -16.02 -5.52
N ALA A 14 13.96 -15.98 -5.75
CA ALA A 14 13.02 -15.19 -4.95
C ALA A 14 12.93 -15.68 -3.49
N VAL A 15 12.97 -16.99 -3.25
CA VAL A 15 12.90 -17.57 -1.89
C VAL A 15 14.16 -17.25 -1.10
N ALA A 16 15.33 -17.38 -1.74
CA ALA A 16 16.60 -16.99 -1.11
C ALA A 16 16.66 -15.49 -0.81
N TRP A 17 16.14 -14.65 -1.70
CA TRP A 17 16.05 -13.22 -1.47
C TRP A 17 15.09 -12.87 -0.33
N ALA A 18 13.90 -13.49 -0.29
CA ALA A 18 12.93 -13.26 0.79
C ALA A 18 13.50 -13.66 2.16
N ARG A 19 14.18 -14.82 2.24
CA ARG A 19 14.86 -15.27 3.45
C ARG A 19 15.99 -14.34 3.86
N LYS A 20 16.80 -13.85 2.91
CA LYS A 20 17.92 -12.93 3.20
C LYS A 20 17.44 -11.59 3.76
N ASN A 21 16.25 -11.14 3.38
CA ASN A 21 15.68 -9.88 3.86
C ASN A 21 14.70 -10.08 5.04
N ASP A 22 14.55 -11.31 5.54
CA ASP A 22 13.65 -11.67 6.63
C ASP A 22 12.22 -11.13 6.48
N PHE A 23 11.67 -11.21 5.25
CA PHE A 23 10.29 -10.77 5.03
C PHE A 23 9.32 -11.67 5.79
N SER A 24 8.55 -11.04 6.67
CA SER A 24 7.53 -11.69 7.48
C SER A 24 6.40 -10.71 7.76
N ILE A 25 5.18 -11.25 7.84
CA ILE A 25 3.99 -10.55 8.27
C ILE A 25 3.38 -11.39 9.39
N SER A 26 3.22 -10.78 10.55
CA SER A 26 2.62 -11.36 11.75
C SER A 26 1.60 -10.38 12.29
N LEU A 27 0.34 -10.58 11.90
CA LEU A 27 -0.80 -9.76 12.30
C LEU A 27 -1.84 -10.60 13.04
N PRO A 28 -1.64 -10.88 14.35
CA PRO A 28 -2.71 -11.37 15.20
C PRO A 28 -3.86 -10.36 15.28
N VAL A 29 -5.02 -10.79 15.79
CA VAL A 29 -6.27 -10.02 15.72
C VAL A 29 -6.16 -8.62 16.38
N ASP A 30 -5.44 -8.51 17.50
CA ASP A 30 -5.17 -7.22 18.16
C ASP A 30 -4.30 -6.29 17.30
N ARG A 31 -3.25 -6.84 16.66
CA ARG A 31 -2.35 -6.11 15.77
C ARG A 31 -3.04 -5.68 14.48
N LEU A 32 -3.88 -6.54 13.90
CA LEU A 32 -4.68 -6.19 12.73
C LEU A 32 -5.71 -5.10 13.09
N SER A 33 -6.38 -5.22 14.23
CA SER A 33 -7.32 -4.20 14.71
C SER A 33 -6.64 -2.86 14.93
N PHE A 34 -5.43 -2.87 15.48
CA PHE A 34 -4.60 -1.67 15.58
C PHE A 34 -4.25 -1.07 14.21
N LEU A 35 -3.80 -1.90 13.25
CA LEU A 35 -3.50 -1.43 11.90
C LEU A 35 -4.74 -0.84 11.20
N LEU A 36 -5.93 -1.42 11.42
CA LEU A 36 -7.19 -0.89 10.90
C LEU A 36 -7.57 0.45 11.55
N ALA A 37 -7.42 0.58 12.87
CA ALA A 37 -7.64 1.85 13.56
C ALA A 37 -6.73 2.96 13.01
N VAL A 38 -5.46 2.65 12.79
CA VAL A 38 -4.49 3.55 12.17
C VAL A 38 -4.90 3.94 10.74
N ALA A 39 -5.39 3.00 9.94
CA ALA A 39 -5.84 3.30 8.58
C ALA A 39 -7.11 4.17 8.54
N THR A 40 -8.04 3.98 9.47
CA THR A 40 -9.21 4.86 9.61
C THR A 40 -8.79 6.28 9.95
N LEU A 41 -7.86 6.48 10.89
CA LEU A 41 -7.31 7.79 11.23
C LEU A 41 -6.57 8.43 10.06
N ASN A 42 -5.82 7.63 9.29
CA ASN A 42 -5.10 8.09 8.11
C ASN A 42 -6.04 8.51 6.96
N GLY A 43 -7.18 7.84 6.79
CA GLY A 43 -8.15 8.12 5.74
C GLY A 43 -8.85 9.48 5.87
N GLU A 44 -8.92 10.03 7.09
CA GLU A 44 -9.49 11.36 7.36
C GLU A 44 -8.49 12.51 7.15
N ARG A 45 -7.22 12.21 6.85
CA ARG A 45 -6.13 13.19 6.77
C ARG A 45 -5.72 13.52 5.33
N LEU A 46 -5.32 14.77 5.12
CA LEU A 46 -4.86 15.27 3.82
C LEU A 46 -3.37 15.01 3.57
N ASP A 47 -2.55 14.99 4.61
CA ASP A 47 -1.10 14.79 4.58
C ASP A 47 -0.68 13.32 4.81
N GLY A 48 -1.57 12.52 5.42
CA GLY A 48 -1.34 11.10 5.69
C GLY A 48 -0.19 10.84 6.67
N GLU A 49 0.12 11.83 7.50
CA GLU A 49 1.13 11.75 8.56
C GLU A 49 0.45 11.55 9.90
N MET A 50 1.07 10.76 10.80
CA MET A 50 0.60 10.55 12.16
C MET A 50 1.75 10.72 13.16
N SER A 51 1.49 11.36 14.30
CA SER A 51 2.46 11.49 15.38
C SER A 51 2.55 10.21 16.21
N GLU A 52 3.60 10.09 17.03
CA GLU A 52 3.71 8.96 17.97
C GLU A 52 2.55 8.95 18.98
N GLY A 53 2.14 10.13 19.46
CA GLY A 53 1.02 10.28 20.40
C GLY A 53 -0.29 9.73 19.84
N GLU A 54 -0.59 10.04 18.59
CA GLU A 54 -1.80 9.58 17.91
C GLU A 54 -1.83 8.06 17.73
N LEU A 55 -0.68 7.44 17.43
CA LEU A 55 -0.58 5.98 17.36
C LEU A 55 -0.76 5.33 18.74
N VAL A 56 -0.22 5.93 19.80
CA VAL A 56 -0.41 5.44 21.17
C VAL A 56 -1.87 5.57 21.60
N ASP A 57 -2.54 6.65 21.22
CA ASP A 57 -3.96 6.87 21.50
C ASP A 57 -4.84 5.89 20.72
N ALA A 58 -4.56 5.66 19.44
CA ALA A 58 -5.21 4.61 18.65
C ALA A 58 -5.02 3.22 19.28
N PHE A 59 -3.81 2.93 19.76
CA PHE A 59 -3.52 1.68 20.45
C PHE A 59 -4.31 1.56 21.76
N ARG A 60 -4.51 2.66 22.50
CA ARG A 60 -5.33 2.67 23.72
C ARG A 60 -6.76 2.23 23.43
N HIS A 61 -7.40 2.80 22.42
CA HIS A 61 -8.75 2.41 22.01
C HIS A 61 -8.88 0.92 21.67
N VAL A 62 -7.89 0.37 20.98
CA VAL A 62 -7.86 -1.06 20.66
C VAL A 62 -7.61 -1.89 21.92
N SER A 63 -6.69 -1.47 22.80
CA SER A 63 -6.42 -2.17 24.04
C SER A 63 -7.65 -2.26 24.94
N ASP A 64 -8.42 -1.17 25.02
CA ASP A 64 -9.68 -1.09 25.76
C ASP A 64 -10.76 -2.02 25.15
N ALA A 65 -10.85 -2.08 23.82
CA ALA A 65 -11.79 -2.97 23.12
C ALA A 65 -11.48 -4.47 23.33
N PHE A 66 -10.23 -4.81 23.66
CA PHE A 66 -9.79 -6.17 23.96
C PHE A 66 -9.68 -6.44 25.48
N GLU A 67 -10.21 -5.56 26.33
CA GLU A 67 -10.23 -5.70 27.79
C GLU A 67 -8.84 -5.92 28.41
N GLN A 68 -7.80 -5.31 27.82
CA GLN A 68 -6.42 -5.49 28.29
C GLN A 68 -6.07 -4.53 29.43
N THR A 69 -5.14 -4.94 30.31
CA THR A 69 -4.75 -4.14 31.48
C THR A 69 -4.13 -2.79 31.10
N SER A 70 -4.58 -1.69 31.72
CA SER A 70 -4.18 -0.33 31.37
C SER A 70 -2.75 0.05 31.80
N GLU A 71 -2.21 -0.61 32.82
CA GLU A 71 -0.91 -0.27 33.42
C GLU A 71 0.29 -0.40 32.47
N THR A 72 0.18 -1.23 31.42
CA THR A 72 1.29 -1.49 30.49
C THR A 72 1.06 -0.97 29.06
N ILE A 73 0.04 -0.11 28.86
CA ILE A 73 -0.35 0.38 27.53
C ILE A 73 0.81 1.05 26.80
N GLY A 74 1.56 1.95 27.45
CA GLY A 74 2.67 2.66 26.78
C GLY A 74 3.74 1.71 26.24
N VAL A 75 4.15 0.71 27.03
CA VAL A 75 5.15 -0.28 26.61
C VAL A 75 4.59 -1.18 25.50
N ARG A 76 3.33 -1.62 25.61
CA ARG A 76 2.68 -2.46 24.59
C ARG A 76 2.46 -1.71 23.27
N ALA A 77 2.10 -0.43 23.33
CA ALA A 77 1.93 0.44 22.18
C ALA A 77 3.26 0.61 21.45
N ASN A 78 4.33 0.95 22.17
CA ASN A 78 5.68 1.07 21.59
C ASN A 78 6.13 -0.24 20.94
N ASN A 79 5.89 -1.38 21.58
CA ASN A 79 6.18 -2.69 21.00
C ASN A 79 5.34 -2.95 19.74
N ALA A 80 4.07 -2.53 19.70
CA ALA A 80 3.21 -2.64 18.53
C ALA A 80 3.73 -1.81 17.36
N ILE A 81 4.03 -0.54 17.61
CA ILE A 81 4.52 0.40 16.60
C ILE A 81 5.85 -0.08 16.03
N ASN A 82 6.80 -0.49 16.89
CA ASN A 82 8.09 -1.02 16.44
C ASN A 82 7.93 -2.29 15.59
N ASP A 83 6.99 -3.17 15.94
CA ASP A 83 6.68 -4.37 15.16
C ASP A 83 6.07 -4.01 13.80
N MET A 84 5.15 -3.05 13.73
CA MET A 84 4.60 -2.53 12.46
C MET A 84 5.67 -1.94 11.56
N VAL A 85 6.63 -1.20 12.12
CA VAL A 85 7.77 -0.65 11.36
C VAL A 85 8.69 -1.76 10.88
N ARG A 86 9.02 -2.73 11.73
CA ARG A 86 9.88 -3.89 11.37
C ARG A 86 9.28 -4.71 10.24
N GLN A 87 7.96 -4.92 10.26
CA GLN A 87 7.22 -5.64 9.22
C GLN A 87 6.95 -4.79 7.97
N ARG A 88 7.45 -3.55 7.91
CA ARG A 88 7.27 -2.60 6.79
C ARG A 88 5.81 -2.23 6.53
N LEU A 89 4.97 -2.23 7.56
CA LEU A 89 3.58 -1.77 7.50
C LEU A 89 3.48 -0.26 7.77
N LEU A 90 4.41 0.27 8.58
CA LEU A 90 4.59 1.70 8.83
C LEU A 90 6.02 2.13 8.47
N ASN A 91 6.16 3.34 7.95
CA ASN A 91 7.43 4.06 7.87
C ASN A 91 7.53 5.05 9.02
N ARG A 92 8.68 5.11 9.70
CA ARG A 92 8.99 6.12 10.72
C ARG A 92 9.96 7.14 10.13
N PHE A 93 9.65 8.43 10.28
CA PHE A 93 10.55 9.53 9.96
C PHE A 93 10.78 10.37 11.21
N THR A 94 12.01 10.83 11.43
CA THR A 94 12.35 11.74 12.53
C THR A 94 11.94 13.16 12.17
N SER A 95 11.19 13.84 13.03
CA SER A 95 10.73 15.22 12.82
C SER A 95 10.78 15.99 14.14
N GLU A 96 11.56 17.05 14.22
CA GLU A 96 11.69 17.88 15.44
C GLU A 96 10.45 18.75 15.72
N GLN A 97 9.55 18.88 14.75
CA GLN A 97 8.35 19.72 14.85
C GLN A 97 7.10 18.95 15.31
N ALA A 98 7.16 17.60 15.30
CA ALA A 98 6.03 16.75 15.63
C ALA A 98 6.08 16.26 17.08
N GLU A 99 4.91 16.08 17.70
CA GLU A 99 4.79 15.51 19.05
C GLU A 99 5.39 14.09 19.10
N GLY A 100 6.38 13.89 19.98
CA GLY A 100 7.16 12.63 20.06
C GLY A 100 8.36 12.54 19.11
N ASN A 101 8.73 13.62 18.43
CA ASN A 101 9.88 13.74 17.52
C ASN A 101 9.90 12.75 16.34
N ALA A 102 8.75 12.13 16.03
CA ALA A 102 8.62 11.15 14.98
C ALA A 102 7.25 11.25 14.30
N ILE A 103 7.25 11.12 12.98
CA ILE A 103 6.04 10.97 12.17
C ILE A 103 6.02 9.57 11.55
N TYR A 104 4.81 9.04 11.39
CA TYR A 104 4.55 7.72 10.87
C TYR A 104 3.62 7.80 9.67
N ARG A 105 3.90 6.99 8.64
CA ARG A 105 3.06 6.88 7.45
C ARG A 105 2.80 5.41 7.13
N LEU A 106 1.59 5.08 6.68
CA LEU A 106 1.29 3.75 6.14
C LEU A 106 2.11 3.50 4.87
N THR A 107 2.69 2.31 4.78
CA THR A 107 3.37 1.87 3.55
C THR A 107 2.34 1.37 2.54
N PRO A 108 2.71 1.21 1.25
CA PRO A 108 1.83 0.58 0.27
C PRO A 108 1.35 -0.82 0.69
N LEU A 109 2.16 -1.57 1.45
CA LEU A 109 1.76 -2.87 2.01
C LEU A 109 0.70 -2.70 3.11
N GLY A 110 0.92 -1.76 4.03
CA GLY A 110 -0.04 -1.43 5.08
C GLY A 110 -1.38 -1.00 4.50
N ILE A 111 -1.36 -0.07 3.54
CA ILE A 111 -2.56 0.41 2.81
C ILE A 111 -3.26 -0.75 2.11
N GLY A 112 -2.54 -1.61 1.38
CA GLY A 112 -3.15 -2.74 0.67
C GLY A 112 -3.85 -3.73 1.60
N ILE A 113 -3.26 -4.01 2.77
CA ILE A 113 -3.88 -4.88 3.79
C ILE A 113 -5.13 -4.22 4.36
N THR A 114 -5.07 -2.94 4.76
CA THR A 114 -6.19 -2.27 5.41
C THR A 114 -7.33 -1.94 4.44
N ASP A 115 -7.01 -1.55 3.21
CA ASP A 115 -8.01 -1.31 2.16
C ASP A 115 -8.84 -2.56 1.87
N TYR A 116 -8.25 -3.76 1.95
CA TYR A 116 -8.97 -5.01 1.78
C TYR A 116 -10.11 -5.19 2.80
N TYR A 117 -9.92 -4.71 4.04
CA TYR A 117 -10.91 -4.86 5.12
C TYR A 117 -11.83 -3.64 5.27
N ILE A 118 -11.33 -2.42 5.07
CA ILE A 118 -12.07 -1.18 5.34
C ILE A 118 -12.90 -0.75 4.13
N ARG A 119 -12.42 -0.93 2.90
CA ARG A 119 -13.20 -0.54 1.73
C ARG A 119 -14.34 -1.52 1.54
N GLN A 120 -15.57 -1.03 1.70
CA GLN A 120 -16.75 -1.69 1.14
C GLN A 120 -16.48 -1.87 -0.35
N ARG A 121 -16.38 -3.12 -0.80
CA ARG A 121 -16.30 -3.44 -2.23
C ARG A 121 -17.66 -3.14 -2.86
N GLU A 122 -17.91 -1.87 -3.16
CA GLU A 122 -19.00 -1.49 -4.04
C GLU A 122 -18.63 -1.91 -5.46
N PHE A 123 -18.93 -3.18 -5.77
CA PHE A 123 -18.97 -3.66 -7.15
C PHE A 123 -20.14 -3.00 -7.86
N SER A 124 -19.88 -1.85 -8.47
CA SER A 124 -20.85 -1.20 -9.34
C SER A 124 -20.60 -1.62 -10.78
N THR A 125 -21.55 -2.32 -11.39
CA THR A 125 -21.56 -2.61 -12.83
C THR A 125 -21.41 -1.33 -13.66
N LEU A 126 -21.92 -0.20 -13.15
CA LEU A 126 -21.75 1.11 -13.76
C LEU A 126 -20.29 1.57 -13.74
N ARG A 127 -19.58 1.42 -12.62
CA ARG A 127 -18.15 1.76 -12.51
C ARG A 127 -17.30 0.94 -13.48
N LEU A 128 -17.54 -0.37 -13.54
CA LEU A 128 -16.85 -1.25 -14.49
C LEU A 128 -17.14 -0.83 -15.94
N SER A 129 -18.40 -0.52 -16.26
CA SER A 129 -18.78 -0.08 -17.60
C SER A 129 -18.09 1.23 -18.00
N MET A 130 -17.97 2.19 -17.07
CA MET A 130 -17.23 3.43 -17.29
C MET A 130 -15.73 3.16 -17.53
N GLN A 131 -15.09 2.32 -16.71
CA GLN A 131 -13.67 1.95 -16.87
C GLN A 131 -13.40 1.30 -18.22
N LEU A 132 -14.24 0.34 -18.64
CA LEU A 132 -14.12 -0.31 -19.94
C LEU A 132 -14.34 0.66 -21.11
N SER A 133 -15.25 1.62 -20.97
CA SER A 133 -15.46 2.65 -21.98
C SER A 133 -14.22 3.54 -22.17
N ILE A 134 -13.54 3.90 -21.08
CA ILE A 134 -12.29 4.70 -21.13
C ILE A 134 -11.18 3.87 -21.81
N VAL A 135 -11.01 2.62 -21.38
CA VAL A 135 -10.01 1.70 -21.96
C VAL A 135 -10.23 1.48 -23.45
N ALA A 136 -11.47 1.25 -23.88
CA ALA A 136 -11.79 1.09 -25.29
C ALA A 136 -11.42 2.34 -26.12
N GLY A 137 -11.66 3.54 -25.57
CA GLY A 137 -11.27 4.79 -26.22
C GLY A 137 -9.75 4.97 -26.34
N GLU A 138 -9.00 4.66 -25.28
CA GLU A 138 -7.52 4.72 -25.30
C GLU A 138 -6.92 3.69 -26.26
N LEU A 139 -7.43 2.46 -26.22
CA LEU A 139 -6.98 1.39 -27.12
C LEU A 139 -7.22 1.75 -28.58
N LYS A 140 -8.39 2.33 -28.90
CA LYS A 140 -8.69 2.78 -30.25
C LYS A 140 -7.71 3.85 -30.71
N ARG A 141 -7.47 4.89 -29.91
CA ARG A 141 -6.49 5.94 -30.24
C ARG A 141 -5.09 5.39 -30.44
N ALA A 142 -4.65 4.48 -29.57
CA ALA A 142 -3.34 3.85 -29.69
C ALA A 142 -3.23 2.96 -30.93
N ALA A 143 -4.31 2.26 -31.31
CA ALA A 143 -4.36 1.46 -32.53
C ALA A 143 -4.30 2.35 -33.78
N ASP A 144 -5.15 3.39 -33.85
CA ASP A 144 -5.17 4.34 -34.96
C ASP A 144 -3.77 5.00 -35.13
N ALA A 145 -3.16 5.46 -34.03
CA ALA A 145 -1.81 6.04 -34.06
C ALA A 145 -0.70 5.04 -34.45
N ALA A 146 -0.87 3.76 -34.13
CA ALA A 146 0.07 2.71 -34.53
C ALA A 146 -0.02 2.41 -36.04
N GLU A 147 -1.23 2.47 -36.61
CA GLU A 147 -1.47 2.30 -38.05
C GLU A 147 -0.93 3.49 -38.86
N GLU A 148 -1.08 4.72 -38.36
CA GLU A 148 -0.50 5.93 -38.97
C GLU A 148 1.04 5.89 -39.03
N GLY A 149 1.67 5.14 -38.12
CA GLY A 149 3.12 5.06 -37.99
C GLY A 149 3.75 6.39 -37.59
N GLY A 150 5.08 6.48 -37.63
CA GLY A 150 5.79 7.71 -37.24
C GLY A 150 7.22 7.45 -36.79
N ASP A 151 7.81 8.47 -36.19
CA ASP A 151 9.13 8.40 -35.58
C ASP A 151 9.09 7.75 -34.18
N GLU A 152 10.26 7.54 -33.59
CA GLU A 152 10.38 6.93 -32.26
C GLU A 152 9.61 7.71 -31.18
N PHE A 153 9.56 9.04 -31.30
CA PHE A 153 8.83 9.89 -30.38
C PHE A 153 7.31 9.68 -30.50
N HIS A 154 6.78 9.59 -31.72
CA HIS A 154 5.38 9.25 -31.97
C HIS A 154 5.00 7.91 -31.36
N TRP A 155 5.81 6.87 -31.59
CA TRP A 155 5.57 5.54 -31.01
C TRP A 155 5.59 5.57 -29.47
N HIS A 156 6.57 6.25 -28.88
CA HIS A 156 6.67 6.32 -27.43
C HIS A 156 5.49 7.09 -26.82
N ARG A 157 5.09 8.20 -27.44
CA ARG A 157 4.09 9.12 -26.90
C ARG A 157 2.65 8.66 -27.14
N ASN A 158 2.36 8.12 -28.33
CA ASN A 158 0.98 7.91 -28.78
C ASN A 158 0.56 6.44 -28.75
N VAL A 159 1.51 5.50 -28.67
CA VAL A 159 1.21 4.05 -28.60
C VAL A 159 1.67 3.47 -27.27
N TYR A 160 2.96 3.58 -26.94
CA TYR A 160 3.50 2.96 -25.73
C TYR A 160 2.97 3.61 -24.45
N ALA A 161 3.06 4.95 -24.33
CA ALA A 161 2.66 5.63 -23.10
C ALA A 161 1.17 5.44 -22.74
N PRO A 162 0.20 5.55 -23.67
CA PRO A 162 -1.20 5.28 -23.35
C PRO A 162 -1.44 3.83 -22.90
N LEU A 163 -0.80 2.86 -23.56
CA LEU A 163 -0.91 1.45 -23.17
C LEU A 163 -0.30 1.19 -21.78
N LYS A 164 0.89 1.73 -21.51
CA LYS A 164 1.66 1.42 -20.31
C LYS A 164 1.14 2.12 -19.06
N TYR A 165 0.70 3.37 -19.18
CA TYR A 165 0.38 4.22 -18.03
C TYR A 165 -1.10 4.53 -17.86
N SER A 166 -1.94 4.27 -18.89
CA SER A 166 -3.39 4.44 -18.78
C SER A 166 -4.09 3.09 -18.82
N VAL A 167 -3.96 2.35 -19.93
CA VAL A 167 -4.68 1.08 -20.10
C VAL A 167 -4.27 0.05 -19.05
N ALA A 168 -2.97 -0.14 -18.81
CA ALA A 168 -2.49 -1.07 -17.79
C ALA A 168 -2.97 -0.73 -16.38
N GLU A 169 -2.93 0.55 -15.98
CA GLU A 169 -3.40 1.01 -14.66
C GLU A 169 -4.91 0.80 -14.49
N ILE A 170 -5.71 1.04 -15.54
CA ILE A 170 -7.15 0.79 -15.48
C ILE A 170 -7.42 -0.71 -15.38
N PHE A 171 -6.69 -1.57 -16.10
CA PHE A 171 -6.83 -3.03 -15.94
C PHE A 171 -6.45 -3.50 -14.55
N ASP A 172 -5.34 -3.00 -13.98
CA ASP A 172 -4.96 -3.31 -12.60
C ASP A 172 -6.06 -2.89 -11.61
N SER A 173 -6.72 -1.75 -11.85
CA SER A 173 -7.86 -1.31 -11.04
C SER A 173 -9.11 -2.18 -11.17
N ILE A 174 -9.35 -2.78 -12.35
CA ILE A 174 -10.45 -3.73 -12.60
C ILE A 174 -10.18 -5.05 -11.88
N VAL A 175 -8.93 -5.54 -11.91
CA VAL A 175 -8.54 -6.82 -11.27
C VAL A 175 -8.63 -6.72 -9.74
N VAL A 176 -8.38 -5.54 -9.18
CA VAL A 176 -8.43 -5.28 -7.73
C VAL A 176 -9.85 -5.04 -7.22
N THR A 177 -10.78 -4.57 -8.06
CA THR A 177 -12.19 -4.41 -7.70
C THR A 177 -12.79 -5.79 -7.46
#